data_AF-A0A2D4GVF0-F1
#
_entry.id   AF-A0A2D4GVF0-F1
#
_cell.length_a   1.000
_cell.length_b   1.000
_cell.length_c   1.000
_cell.angle_alpha   90.00
_cell.angle_beta   90.00
_cell.angle_gamma   90.00
#
_symmetry.space_group_name_H-M   'P 1'
#
loop_
_entity.id
_entity.type
_entity.pdbx_description
1 polymer ?
#
loop_
_entity_poly.entity_id
_entity_poly.type
_entity_poly.pdbx_seq_one_letter_code
_entity_poly.pdbx_strand_id
1 'polypeptide(L)'
;KYYSAAIHLCVVANVFQVTSEIAESVQAFLVCFDSTTISGLDAVSQWLPLVEDWLPEVMILVCDRVSENGISRQKAQEWCIKHSFELVELNPEELPDEDDDFPESTGAKRIVQALNANVWSNVVMKNEASHNFGLFPALTGAGRRIGSDRNKAPEANSLPAERAQSLLDSEEALVPAEGTRGDPTADPALDTDIQELASLTAGEGDIENFERLFSKLKSTSLKKSGDL
;
A
#
# COMPACT_ATOMS: atom_id res chain seq x y z
N LYS A 1 5.20 15.91 -3.48
CA LYS A 1 4.80 16.67 -4.70
C LYS A 1 3.62 17.61 -4.45
N TYR A 2 2.63 17.22 -3.65
CA TYR A 2 1.38 17.97 -3.48
C TYR A 2 1.27 18.74 -2.16
N TYR A 3 2.09 18.41 -1.18
CA TYR A 3 2.12 19.05 0.12
C TYR A 3 3.54 19.22 0.66
N SER A 4 3.67 19.93 1.77
CA SER A 4 4.89 20.06 2.56
C SER A 4 4.54 20.03 4.04
N ALA A 5 5.40 19.39 4.83
CA ALA A 5 5.31 19.34 6.27
C ALA A 5 6.70 19.66 6.84
N ALA A 6 6.75 20.38 7.96
CA ALA A 6 7.98 20.59 8.71
C ALA A 6 8.10 19.47 9.74
N ILE A 7 9.18 18.69 9.67
CA ILE A 7 9.42 17.57 10.58
C ILE A 7 10.70 17.84 11.35
N HIS A 8 10.67 17.59 12.65
CA HIS A 8 11.85 17.64 13.50
C HIS A 8 12.35 16.21 13.72
N LEU A 9 13.60 15.95 13.37
CA LEU A 9 14.24 14.67 13.65
C LEU A 9 14.97 14.77 15.00
N CYS A 10 14.49 14.02 15.98
CA CYS A 10 15.07 13.97 17.32
C CYS A 10 15.78 12.62 17.51
N VAL A 11 17.07 12.67 17.85
CA VAL A 11 17.85 11.45 18.13
C VAL A 11 18.01 11.32 19.64
N VAL A 12 17.58 10.17 20.17
CA VAL A 12 17.60 9.87 21.60
C VAL A 12 18.32 8.54 21.79
N ALA A 13 19.36 8.51 22.62
CA ALA A 13 20.21 7.32 22.74
C ALA A 13 19.60 6.20 23.61
N ASN A 14 18.70 6.55 24.53
CA ASN A 14 17.99 5.61 25.40
C ASN A 14 16.71 6.25 25.96
N VAL A 15 15.82 5.41 26.50
CA VAL A 15 14.50 5.82 27.03
C VAL A 15 14.56 6.91 28.11
N PHE A 16 15.66 7.03 28.86
CA PHE A 16 15.79 8.01 29.95
C PHE A 16 16.06 9.44 29.45
N GLN A 17 16.38 9.59 28.17
CA GLN A 17 16.62 10.90 27.55
C GLN A 17 15.36 11.48 26.88
N VAL A 18 14.23 10.77 26.94
CA VAL A 18 12.97 11.26 26.40
C VAL A 18 12.39 12.32 27.33
N THR A 19 12.18 13.52 26.81
CA THR A 19 11.50 14.62 27.51
C THR A 19 10.00 14.60 27.23
N SER A 20 9.20 15.31 28.05
CA SER A 20 7.75 15.48 27.82
C SER A 20 7.47 16.07 26.44
N GLU A 21 8.26 17.07 26.03
CA GLU A 21 8.12 17.72 24.73
C GLU A 21 8.33 16.74 23.56
N ILE A 22 9.31 15.83 23.68
CA ILE A 22 9.51 14.77 22.69
C ILE A 22 8.32 13.82 22.70
N ALA A 23 7.95 13.29 23.89
CA ALA A 23 6.87 12.32 24.04
C ALA A 23 5.52 12.82 23.48
N GLU A 24 5.19 14.09 23.67
CA GLU A 24 3.94 14.70 23.21
C GLU A 24 3.92 15.04 21.71
N SER A 25 5.07 14.99 21.02
CA SER A 25 5.21 15.38 19.62
C SER A 25 5.55 14.23 18.67
N VAL A 26 5.74 13.00 19.18
CA VAL A 26 6.06 11.83 18.37
C VAL A 26 4.92 11.50 17.41
N GLN A 27 5.23 11.46 16.11
CA GLN A 27 4.33 10.99 15.05
C GLN A 27 4.89 9.79 14.28
N ALA A 28 6.21 9.62 14.30
CA ALA A 28 6.92 8.50 13.72
C ALA A 28 8.04 8.06 14.66
N PHE A 29 8.28 6.76 14.73
CA PHE A 29 9.29 6.16 15.60
C PHE A 29 10.20 5.24 14.77
N LEU A 30 11.50 5.52 14.81
CA LEU A 30 12.53 4.74 14.16
C LEU A 30 13.51 4.28 15.22
N VAL A 31 13.83 2.99 15.23
CA VAL A 31 14.76 2.43 16.21
C VAL A 31 15.74 1.47 15.54
N CYS A 32 17.01 1.68 15.81
CA CYS A 32 18.08 0.82 15.30
C CYS A 32 18.37 -0.31 16.29
N PHE A 33 18.64 -1.51 15.76
CA PHE A 33 19.14 -2.63 16.54
C PHE A 33 20.40 -3.23 15.92
N ASP A 34 21.23 -3.84 16.77
CA ASP A 34 22.37 -4.63 16.32
C ASP A 34 21.91 -6.07 16.06
N SER A 35 21.81 -6.43 14.78
CA SER A 35 21.43 -7.77 14.34
C SER A 35 22.51 -8.82 14.59
N THR A 36 23.78 -8.43 14.81
CA THR A 36 24.89 -9.38 15.02
C THR A 36 24.87 -9.98 16.43
N THR A 37 24.10 -9.37 17.34
CA THR A 37 23.96 -9.78 18.73
C THR A 37 22.60 -10.45 18.96
N ILE A 38 22.57 -11.63 19.57
CA ILE A 38 21.33 -12.42 19.82
C ILE A 38 20.31 -11.67 20.69
N SER A 39 20.79 -10.76 21.55
CA SER A 39 20.00 -9.86 22.40
C SER A 39 19.77 -8.47 21.77
N GLY A 40 20.03 -8.30 20.47
CA GLY A 40 19.93 -7.01 19.79
C GLY A 40 18.56 -6.35 19.91
N LEU A 41 17.50 -7.15 19.94
CA LEU A 41 16.12 -6.68 20.11
C LEU A 41 15.77 -6.36 21.56
N ASP A 42 16.51 -6.84 22.56
CA ASP A 42 16.19 -6.62 23.98
C ASP A 42 16.28 -5.13 24.35
N ALA A 43 17.25 -4.41 23.77
CA ALA A 43 17.39 -2.97 23.94
C ALA A 43 16.23 -2.22 23.27
N VAL A 44 15.74 -2.69 22.13
CA VAL A 44 14.58 -2.13 21.44
C VAL A 44 13.30 -2.36 22.24
N SER A 45 13.14 -3.54 22.82
CA SER A 45 11.94 -3.88 23.60
C SER A 45 11.71 -2.98 24.81
N GLN A 46 12.74 -2.28 25.30
CA GLN A 46 12.59 -1.27 26.37
C GLN A 46 11.78 -0.04 25.93
N TRP A 47 11.69 0.22 24.62
CA TRP A 47 10.92 1.33 24.06
C TRP A 47 9.43 1.00 23.88
N LEU A 48 9.05 -0.29 23.88
CA LEU A 48 7.67 -0.71 23.59
C LEU A 48 6.62 -0.05 24.50
N PRO A 49 6.80 0.04 25.83
CA PRO A 49 5.80 0.69 26.69
C PRO A 49 5.58 2.17 26.32
N LEU A 50 6.65 2.86 25.90
CA LEU A 50 6.56 4.26 25.49
C LEU A 50 5.85 4.41 24.14
N VAL A 51 6.15 3.52 23.20
CA VAL A 51 5.55 3.54 21.86
C VAL A 51 4.06 3.17 21.92
N GLU A 52 3.67 2.28 22.82
CA GLU A 52 2.26 1.95 23.12
C GLU A 52 1.49 3.16 23.65
N ASP A 53 2.15 4.06 24.40
CA ASP A 53 1.55 5.31 24.88
C ASP A 53 1.49 6.38 23.76
N TRP A 54 2.53 6.48 22.92
CA TRP A 54 2.62 7.50 21.87
C TRP A 54 1.79 7.20 20.62
N LEU A 55 1.56 5.91 20.32
CA LEU A 55 0.83 5.43 19.14
C LEU A 55 1.27 6.10 17.82
N PRO A 56 2.58 6.09 17.48
CA PRO A 56 3.06 6.67 16.22
C PRO A 56 2.47 5.94 15.01
N GLU A 57 2.15 6.69 13.95
CA GLU A 57 1.57 6.14 12.71
C GLU A 57 2.61 5.37 11.89
N VAL A 58 3.89 5.73 12.03
CA VAL A 58 5.01 5.07 11.33
C VAL A 58 5.96 4.47 12.37
N MET A 59 6.13 3.15 12.34
CA MET A 59 7.05 2.41 13.21
C MET A 59 8.03 1.60 12.36
N ILE A 60 9.33 1.92 12.45
CA ILE A 60 10.36 1.28 11.62
C ILE A 60 11.49 0.74 12.50
N LEU A 61 11.73 -0.57 12.38
CA LEU A 61 12.86 -1.26 12.97
C LEU A 61 13.99 -1.30 11.93
N VAL A 62 15.14 -0.74 12.28
CA VAL A 62 16.27 -0.56 11.36
C VAL A 62 17.47 -1.40 11.80
N CYS A 63 18.11 -2.09 10.88
CA CYS A 63 19.44 -2.66 11.07
C CYS A 63 20.30 -2.45 9.83
N ASP A 64 21.61 -2.63 9.96
CA ASP A 64 22.49 -2.62 8.80
C ASP A 64 22.11 -3.74 7.82
N ARG A 65 22.18 -4.98 8.31
CA ARG A 65 21.78 -6.21 7.64
C ARG A 65 21.38 -7.23 8.68
N VAL A 66 20.38 -8.06 8.43
CA VAL A 66 20.06 -9.21 9.31
C VAL A 66 21.21 -10.22 9.37
N SER A 67 21.33 -10.95 10.48
CA SER A 67 22.45 -11.87 10.68
C SER A 67 21.97 -13.21 11.23
N GLU A 68 22.23 -14.28 10.50
CA GLU A 68 21.92 -15.65 10.95
C GLU A 68 22.70 -16.06 12.21
N ASN A 69 23.79 -15.37 12.54
CA ASN A 69 24.59 -15.58 13.75
C ASN A 69 24.08 -14.79 14.97
N GLY A 70 23.13 -13.87 14.79
CA GLY A 70 22.54 -13.06 15.85
C GLY A 70 21.01 -13.06 15.78
N ILE A 71 20.45 -12.10 15.07
CA ILE A 71 19.02 -11.98 14.75
C ILE A 71 18.83 -12.25 13.26
N SER A 72 18.27 -13.42 12.94
CA SER A 72 17.92 -13.79 11.57
C SER A 72 16.81 -12.91 11.01
N ARG A 73 16.66 -12.91 9.68
CA ARG A 73 15.58 -12.17 9.00
C ARG A 73 14.20 -12.58 9.52
N GLN A 74 13.97 -13.88 9.65
CA GLN A 74 12.72 -14.44 10.16
C GLN A 74 12.41 -13.92 11.57
N LYS A 75 13.38 -13.97 12.49
CA LYS A 75 13.18 -13.53 13.88
C LYS A 75 12.87 -12.03 13.96
N ALA A 76 13.55 -11.21 13.15
CA ALA A 76 13.28 -9.78 13.06
C ALA A 76 11.87 -9.50 12.49
N GLN A 77 11.47 -10.21 11.43
CA GLN A 77 10.15 -10.07 10.82
C GLN A 77 9.02 -10.49 11.76
N GLU A 78 9.16 -11.62 12.47
CA GLU A 78 8.18 -12.07 13.48
C GLU A 78 8.03 -11.03 14.59
N TRP A 79 9.14 -10.45 15.07
CA TRP A 79 9.12 -9.37 16.04
C TRP A 79 8.41 -8.13 15.50
N CYS A 80 8.70 -7.74 14.25
CA CYS A 80 8.07 -6.63 13.58
C CYS A 80 6.54 -6.80 13.46
N ILE A 81 6.08 -7.97 12.98
CA ILE A 81 4.64 -8.28 12.88
C ILE A 81 3.97 -8.21 14.25
N LYS A 82 4.61 -8.75 15.29
CA LYS A 82 4.07 -8.75 16.65
C LYS A 82 3.88 -7.35 17.22
N HIS A 83 4.77 -6.41 16.87
CA HIS A 83 4.79 -5.05 17.43
C HIS A 83 4.39 -3.97 16.42
N SER A 84 3.87 -4.37 15.25
CA SER A 84 3.46 -3.49 14.15
C SER A 84 4.58 -2.61 13.57
N PHE A 85 5.83 -3.05 13.68
CA PHE A 85 6.96 -2.38 13.04
C PHE A 85 7.14 -2.87 11.59
N GLU A 86 7.70 -2.01 10.76
CA GLU A 86 8.29 -2.39 9.48
C GLU A 86 9.79 -2.67 9.65
N LEU A 87 10.29 -3.80 9.13
CA LEU A 87 11.73 -4.06 9.09
C LEU A 87 12.36 -3.38 7.88
N VAL A 88 13.41 -2.59 8.09
CA VAL A 88 14.24 -2.03 7.02
C VAL A 88 15.71 -2.37 7.26
N GLU A 89 16.29 -3.14 6.33
CA GLU A 89 17.73 -3.36 6.23
C GLU A 89 18.36 -2.20 5.43
N LEU A 90 19.41 -1.57 5.97
CA LEU A 90 20.12 -0.48 5.29
C LEU A 90 20.95 -0.97 4.10
N ASN A 91 21.56 -2.15 4.26
CA ASN A 91 22.43 -2.81 3.29
C ASN A 91 22.04 -4.31 3.21
N PRO A 92 20.83 -4.63 2.69
CA PRO A 92 20.37 -6.02 2.57
C PRO A 92 21.32 -6.84 1.69
N GLU A 93 21.35 -8.16 1.92
CA GLU A 93 22.14 -9.09 1.11
C GLU A 93 21.58 -9.28 -0.28
N GLU A 94 20.28 -9.52 -0.31
CA GLU A 94 19.51 -9.73 -1.52
C GLU A 94 18.82 -8.41 -1.83
N LEU A 95 19.15 -7.84 -2.98
CA LEU A 95 18.41 -6.71 -3.51
C LEU A 95 17.18 -7.21 -4.26
N PRO A 96 16.09 -6.43 -4.27
CA PRO A 96 14.95 -6.69 -5.13
C PRO A 96 15.38 -6.81 -6.59
N ASP A 97 14.68 -7.63 -7.36
CA ASP A 97 14.91 -7.73 -8.80
C ASP A 97 14.49 -6.41 -9.48
N GLU A 98 15.43 -5.75 -10.15
CA GLU A 98 15.17 -4.48 -10.84
C GLU A 98 14.33 -4.66 -12.11
N ASP A 99 14.24 -5.90 -12.63
CA ASP A 99 13.39 -6.25 -13.77
C ASP A 99 11.93 -6.54 -13.35
N ASP A 100 11.63 -6.57 -12.05
CA ASP A 100 10.25 -6.61 -11.55
C ASP A 100 9.52 -5.30 -11.94
N ASP A 101 8.23 -5.39 -12.27
CA ASP A 101 7.42 -4.21 -12.60
C ASP A 101 7.28 -3.26 -11.40
N PHE A 102 7.39 -3.80 -10.18
CA PHE A 102 7.24 -3.07 -8.92
C PHE A 102 8.33 -3.46 -7.91
N PRO A 103 9.60 -3.11 -8.16
CA PRO A 103 10.69 -3.48 -7.27
C PRO A 103 10.49 -2.79 -5.91
N GLU A 104 10.56 -3.59 -4.85
CA GLU A 104 10.52 -3.06 -3.49
C GLU A 104 11.67 -2.06 -3.28
N SER A 105 11.47 -1.07 -2.40
CA SER A 105 12.57 -0.19 -2.01
C SER A 105 13.20 -0.70 -0.72
N THR A 106 14.51 -0.53 -0.59
CA THR A 106 15.27 -0.93 0.60
C THR A 106 16.05 0.25 1.19
N GLY A 107 16.63 0.05 2.38
CA GLY A 107 17.47 1.02 3.08
C GLY A 107 16.86 2.40 3.28
N ALA A 108 17.70 3.43 3.23
CA ALA A 108 17.27 4.81 3.49
C ALA A 108 16.17 5.29 2.53
N LYS A 109 16.15 4.78 1.28
CA LYS A 109 15.08 5.09 0.32
C LYS A 109 13.73 4.62 0.83
N ARG A 110 13.66 3.41 1.41
CA ARG A 110 12.43 2.87 1.99
C ARG A 110 11.94 3.67 3.19
N ILE A 111 12.86 4.03 4.09
CA ILE A 111 12.54 4.88 5.25
C ILE A 111 11.93 6.21 4.79
N VAL A 112 12.56 6.87 3.83
CA VAL A 112 12.06 8.15 3.28
C VAL A 112 10.71 7.97 2.60
N GLN A 113 10.44 6.84 1.94
CA GLN A 113 9.14 6.56 1.35
C GLN A 113 8.05 6.37 2.42
N ALA A 114 8.31 5.62 3.48
CA ALA A 114 7.38 5.44 4.59
C ALA A 114 7.03 6.78 5.24
N LEU A 115 8.04 7.63 5.51
CA LEU A 115 7.82 8.97 6.07
C LEU A 115 7.06 9.91 5.12
N ASN A 116 7.30 9.83 3.81
CA ASN A 116 6.57 10.60 2.81
C ASN A 116 5.16 10.04 2.52
N ALA A 117 4.85 8.82 2.94
CA ALA A 117 3.52 8.26 2.84
C ALA A 117 2.64 8.68 4.02
N ASN A 118 3.26 9.13 5.12
CA ASN A 118 2.54 9.54 6.32
C ASN A 118 1.75 10.85 6.13
N VAL A 119 0.65 10.98 6.86
CA VAL A 119 -0.19 12.19 6.89
C VAL A 119 0.14 13.00 8.13
N TRP A 120 1.10 13.92 8.01
CA TRP A 120 1.54 14.73 9.15
C TRP A 120 0.48 15.74 9.60
N SER A 121 0.36 15.93 10.91
CA SER A 121 -0.61 16.87 11.51
C SER A 121 -0.47 18.32 11.04
N ASN A 122 0.71 18.72 10.57
CA ASN A 122 1.05 20.05 10.06
C ASN A 122 1.23 20.10 8.54
N VAL A 123 0.60 19.19 7.79
CA VAL A 123 0.62 19.19 6.33
C VAL A 123 0.01 20.48 5.76
N VAL A 124 0.77 21.16 4.89
CA VAL A 124 0.33 22.31 4.10
C VAL A 124 0.31 21.93 2.63
N MET A 125 -0.85 22.08 1.98
CA MET A 125 -0.97 21.88 0.53
C MET A 125 -0.09 22.90 -0.20
N LYS A 126 0.68 22.44 -1.17
CA LYS A 126 1.37 23.36 -2.07
C LYS A 126 0.30 24.01 -2.94
N ASN A 127 0.02 25.29 -2.70
CA ASN A 127 -0.75 26.07 -3.66
C ASN A 127 0.03 26.07 -4.97
N GLU A 128 -0.54 25.48 -6.02
CA GLU A 128 -0.14 25.81 -7.38
C GLU A 128 -0.55 27.26 -7.62
N ALA A 129 0.35 28.20 -7.34
CA ALA A 129 0.16 29.55 -7.78
C ALA A 129 0.11 29.54 -9.32
N SER A 130 -1.07 29.85 -9.85
CA SER A 130 -1.34 30.34 -11.22
C SER A 130 -1.49 29.33 -12.37
N HIS A 131 -2.45 28.40 -12.28
CA HIS A 131 -3.38 28.28 -13.42
C HIS A 131 -4.40 29.40 -13.29
N ASN A 132 -4.02 30.52 -13.90
CA ASN A 132 -4.82 31.68 -14.21
C ASN A 132 -6.08 31.22 -14.96
N PHE A 133 -7.10 30.75 -14.24
CA PHE A 133 -8.47 30.71 -14.74
C PHE A 133 -8.84 32.18 -14.94
N GLY A 134 -8.59 32.66 -16.16
CA GLY A 134 -9.04 33.95 -16.63
C GLY A 134 -10.54 33.99 -16.44
N LEU A 135 -10.97 34.61 -15.33
CA LEU A 135 -12.29 35.16 -15.22
C LEU A 135 -12.32 36.29 -16.25
N PHE A 136 -12.75 35.94 -17.47
CA PHE A 136 -12.99 36.92 -18.51
C PHE A 136 -13.95 37.97 -17.97
N PRO A 137 -13.58 39.27 -17.92
CA PRO A 137 -14.55 40.32 -17.75
C PRO A 137 -15.28 40.47 -19.08
N ALA A 138 -16.25 39.59 -19.35
CA ALA A 138 -17.25 39.87 -20.36
C ALA A 138 -18.19 40.92 -19.77
N LEU A 139 -18.11 42.16 -20.27
CA LEU A 139 -19.21 43.13 -20.49
C LEU A 139 -18.65 44.56 -20.63
N THR A 140 -18.12 44.89 -21.81
CA THR A 140 -18.14 46.19 -22.49
C THR A 140 -17.75 45.88 -23.93
N GLY A 141 -18.31 46.37 -25.03
CA GLY A 141 -19.45 47.20 -25.35
C GLY A 141 -19.45 47.29 -26.89
N ALA A 142 -20.62 47.28 -27.50
CA ALA A 142 -20.96 47.83 -28.82
C ALA A 142 -19.93 47.77 -29.98
N GLY A 143 -20.19 46.84 -30.92
CA GLY A 143 -20.45 47.15 -32.33
C GLY A 143 -19.38 47.82 -33.21
N ARG A 144 -18.89 47.07 -34.21
CA ARG A 144 -18.88 47.54 -35.61
C ARG A 144 -18.73 46.36 -36.59
N ARG A 145 -19.72 46.24 -37.48
CA ARG A 145 -19.66 45.43 -38.70
C ARG A 145 -18.69 46.08 -39.68
N ILE A 146 -17.94 45.27 -40.43
CA ILE A 146 -17.49 45.52 -41.82
C ILE A 146 -17.28 44.13 -42.45
N GLY A 147 -17.94 43.87 -43.58
CA GLY A 147 -17.78 42.66 -44.38
C GLY A 147 -16.81 42.84 -45.56
N SER A 148 -16.88 41.89 -46.51
CA SER A 148 -16.17 41.80 -47.81
C SER A 148 -15.04 40.75 -47.77
N ASP A 149 -14.85 39.84 -48.72
CA ASP A 149 -15.62 39.26 -49.83
C ASP A 149 -14.83 37.98 -50.26
N ARG A 150 -15.51 37.14 -51.05
CA ARG A 150 -15.16 35.86 -51.70
C ARG A 150 -13.70 35.58 -52.12
N ASN A 151 -13.33 34.28 -52.15
CA ASN A 151 -12.89 33.51 -53.34
C ASN A 151 -12.37 32.11 -52.91
N LYS A 152 -13.06 31.00 -53.25
CA LYS A 152 -12.87 30.10 -54.42
C LYS A 152 -11.77 29.03 -54.22
N ALA A 153 -12.19 27.76 -54.13
CA ALA A 153 -11.35 26.56 -54.24
C ALA A 153 -10.80 26.36 -55.67
N PRO A 154 -9.77 25.51 -55.88
CA PRO A 154 -10.04 24.10 -56.22
C PRO A 154 -9.04 23.05 -55.66
N GLU A 155 -9.56 21.82 -55.47
CA GLU A 155 -9.07 20.45 -55.81
C GLU A 155 -7.56 20.18 -56.08
N ALA A 156 -6.97 18.97 -55.94
CA ALA A 156 -7.37 17.59 -55.59
C ALA A 156 -6.08 16.74 -55.41
N ASN A 157 -6.27 15.47 -55.03
CA ASN A 157 -5.42 14.26 -55.25
C ASN A 157 -5.00 13.59 -53.94
N SER A 158 -5.11 12.27 -53.73
CA SER A 158 -5.88 11.15 -54.29
C SER A 158 -5.46 9.94 -53.44
N LEU A 159 -6.40 9.12 -52.97
CA LEU A 159 -6.12 7.76 -52.46
C LEU A 159 -5.89 6.82 -53.66
N PRO A 160 -5.27 5.64 -53.46
CA PRO A 160 -6.13 4.47 -53.24
C PRO A 160 -5.64 3.48 -52.17
N ALA A 161 -6.60 2.65 -51.79
CA ALA A 161 -6.62 1.62 -50.77
C ALA A 161 -6.17 0.22 -51.27
N GLU A 162 -6.31 -0.73 -50.33
CA GLU A 162 -6.30 -2.21 -50.44
C GLU A 162 -4.91 -2.86 -50.51
N ARG A 163 -4.62 -3.90 -49.70
CA ARG A 163 -5.34 -5.18 -49.72
C ARG A 163 -4.97 -6.07 -48.52
N ALA A 164 -5.97 -6.82 -48.04
CA ALA A 164 -5.90 -7.85 -47.02
C ALA A 164 -5.41 -9.21 -47.57
N GLN A 165 -4.96 -10.09 -46.66
CA GLN A 165 -4.93 -11.58 -46.65
C GLN A 165 -3.65 -12.02 -45.89
N SER A 166 -3.62 -13.02 -45.01
CA SER A 166 -4.50 -14.16 -44.73
C SER A 166 -4.08 -14.86 -43.42
N LEU A 167 -5.07 -15.40 -42.70
CA LEU A 167 -5.14 -16.71 -42.01
C LEU A 167 -3.87 -17.54 -41.87
N LEU A 168 -3.61 -18.09 -40.67
CA LEU A 168 -3.59 -19.54 -40.42
C LEU A 168 -3.83 -19.85 -38.93
N ASP A 169 -4.72 -20.83 -38.71
CA ASP A 169 -5.05 -21.56 -37.48
C ASP A 169 -3.85 -22.23 -36.82
N SER A 170 -3.94 -22.45 -35.51
CA SER A 170 -3.52 -23.71 -34.87
C SER A 170 -4.29 -23.91 -33.55
N GLU A 171 -5.32 -24.74 -33.63
CA GLU A 171 -5.86 -25.50 -32.49
C GLU A 171 -4.81 -26.52 -32.03
N GLU A 172 -4.52 -26.59 -30.73
CA GLU A 172 -4.07 -27.84 -30.13
C GLU A 172 -4.69 -28.00 -28.73
N ALA A 173 -5.53 -29.02 -28.62
CA ALA A 173 -6.20 -29.46 -27.43
C ALA A 173 -5.30 -30.43 -26.65
N LEU A 174 -5.11 -30.21 -25.35
CA LEU A 174 -4.66 -31.24 -24.41
C LEU A 174 -5.37 -31.06 -23.05
N VAL A 175 -6.24 -32.02 -22.73
CA VAL A 175 -6.64 -32.43 -21.37
C VAL A 175 -5.89 -33.73 -21.04
N PRO A 176 -5.82 -34.26 -19.79
CA PRO A 176 -6.36 -33.77 -18.51
C PRO A 176 -5.32 -33.81 -17.36
N ALA A 177 -5.55 -33.08 -16.27
CA ALA A 177 -4.92 -33.36 -14.97
C ALA A 177 -5.97 -33.97 -14.04
N GLU A 178 -5.74 -35.23 -13.65
CA GLU A 178 -6.54 -36.00 -12.71
C GLU A 178 -6.66 -35.30 -11.36
N GLY A 179 -7.85 -34.79 -11.05
CA GLY A 179 -8.24 -34.44 -9.69
C GLY A 179 -8.50 -35.72 -8.91
N THR A 180 -7.63 -36.00 -7.93
CA THR A 180 -7.76 -37.09 -6.97
C THR A 180 -9.14 -37.08 -6.33
N ARG A 181 -9.87 -38.17 -6.56
CA ARG A 181 -11.12 -38.52 -5.88
C ARG A 181 -10.79 -38.87 -4.43
N GLY A 182 -10.96 -37.91 -3.53
CA GLY A 182 -10.87 -38.07 -2.07
C GLY A 182 -12.23 -37.84 -1.41
N ASP A 183 -12.77 -38.92 -0.85
CA ASP A 183 -13.81 -39.10 0.18
C ASP A 183 -14.69 -37.89 0.64
N PRO A 184 -16.04 -37.99 0.61
CA PRO A 184 -16.92 -36.95 1.14
C PRO A 184 -17.07 -37.13 2.66
N THR A 185 -16.14 -36.56 3.41
CA THR A 185 -16.36 -36.22 4.83
C THR A 185 -16.26 -34.71 5.02
N ALA A 186 -16.81 -33.95 4.06
CA ALA A 186 -17.09 -32.54 4.27
C ALA A 186 -18.32 -32.43 5.18
N ASP A 187 -18.16 -31.75 6.32
CA ASP A 187 -19.27 -31.37 7.18
C ASP A 187 -20.28 -30.57 6.33
N PRO A 188 -21.54 -31.02 6.18
CA PRO A 188 -22.53 -30.36 5.31
C PRO A 188 -22.79 -28.90 5.72
N ALA A 189 -22.41 -28.53 6.96
CA ALA A 189 -22.45 -27.15 7.44
C ALA A 189 -21.36 -26.23 6.85
N LEU A 190 -20.21 -26.78 6.42
CA LEU A 190 -19.13 -25.99 5.83
C LEU A 190 -19.36 -25.76 4.33
N ASP A 191 -19.94 -26.74 3.64
CA ASP A 191 -20.21 -26.66 2.21
C ASP A 191 -21.30 -25.61 1.91
N THR A 192 -22.28 -25.51 2.80
CA THR A 192 -23.32 -24.46 2.77
C THR A 192 -22.74 -23.06 2.99
N ASP A 193 -21.83 -22.90 3.95
CA ASP A 193 -21.17 -21.61 4.22
C ASP A 193 -20.30 -21.16 3.01
N ILE A 194 -19.61 -22.08 2.33
CA ILE A 194 -18.82 -21.77 1.12
C ILE A 194 -19.73 -21.34 -0.04
N GLN A 195 -20.87 -22.02 -0.22
CA GLN A 195 -21.83 -21.69 -1.26
C GLN A 195 -22.52 -20.33 -1.01
N GLU A 196 -22.77 -19.97 0.25
CA GLU A 196 -23.28 -18.65 0.65
C GLU A 196 -22.23 -17.53 0.38
N LEU A 197 -20.94 -17.79 0.62
CA LEU A 197 -19.88 -16.83 0.27
C LEU A 197 -19.75 -16.62 -1.24
N ALA A 198 -19.87 -17.70 -2.03
CA ALA A 198 -19.79 -17.63 -3.49
C ALA A 198 -20.94 -16.82 -4.09
N SER A 199 -22.15 -16.97 -3.56
CA SER A 199 -23.34 -16.24 -4.03
C SER A 199 -23.30 -14.74 -3.73
N LEU A 200 -22.61 -14.31 -2.67
CA LEU A 200 -22.35 -12.89 -2.38
C LEU A 200 -21.45 -12.22 -3.44
N THR A 201 -20.50 -12.96 -4.02
CA THR A 201 -19.61 -12.42 -5.07
C THR A 201 -20.27 -12.34 -6.46
N ALA A 202 -21.35 -13.08 -6.66
CA ALA A 202 -22.10 -13.14 -7.93
C ALA A 202 -23.17 -12.05 -8.08
N GLY A 203 -23.30 -11.13 -7.11
CA GLY A 203 -24.18 -9.96 -7.21
C GLY A 203 -25.65 -10.19 -6.85
N GLU A 204 -26.00 -11.35 -6.29
CA GLU A 204 -27.36 -11.68 -5.78
C GLU A 204 -27.38 -11.78 -4.24
N GLY A 205 -26.53 -10.99 -3.57
CA GLY A 205 -26.35 -11.06 -2.12
C GLY A 205 -27.45 -10.33 -1.34
N ASP A 206 -28.28 -11.09 -0.63
CA ASP A 206 -29.22 -10.57 0.36
C ASP A 206 -28.48 -10.11 1.64
N ILE A 207 -28.80 -8.92 2.13
CA ILE A 207 -28.16 -8.27 3.28
C ILE A 207 -28.33 -9.11 4.55
N GLU A 208 -29.45 -9.82 4.66
CA GLU A 208 -29.74 -10.71 5.79
C GLU A 208 -28.76 -11.89 5.88
N ASN A 209 -28.23 -12.34 4.74
CA ASN A 209 -27.24 -13.42 4.68
C ASN A 209 -25.89 -12.97 5.24
N PHE A 210 -25.49 -11.73 4.94
CA PHE A 210 -24.26 -11.13 5.44
C PHE A 210 -24.29 -10.94 6.97
N GLU A 211 -25.41 -10.43 7.52
CA GLU A 211 -25.54 -10.25 8.97
C GLU A 211 -25.52 -11.58 9.73
N ARG A 212 -26.09 -12.63 9.14
CA ARG A 212 -26.06 -13.99 9.70
C ARG A 212 -24.65 -14.56 9.74
N LEU A 213 -23.89 -14.46 8.65
CA LEU A 213 -22.50 -14.91 8.58
C LEU A 213 -21.60 -14.14 9.56
N PHE A 214 -21.78 -12.82 9.67
CA PHE A 214 -21.02 -11.99 10.60
C PHE A 214 -21.34 -12.33 12.07
N SER A 215 -22.60 -12.60 12.38
CA SER A 215 -23.01 -13.06 13.72
C SER A 215 -22.42 -14.43 14.06
N LYS A 216 -22.36 -15.34 13.08
CA LYS A 216 -21.75 -16.66 13.23
C LYS A 216 -20.22 -16.57 13.43
N LEU A 217 -19.55 -15.67 12.71
CA LEU A 217 -18.11 -15.35 12.88
C LEU A 217 -17.80 -14.78 14.27
N LYS A 218 -18.62 -13.85 14.77
CA LYS A 218 -18.46 -13.32 16.13
C LYS A 218 -18.59 -14.43 17.17
N SER A 219 -19.56 -15.32 17.01
CA SER A 219 -19.77 -16.45 17.91
C SER A 219 -18.58 -17.42 17.92
N THR A 220 -18.01 -17.76 16.76
CA THR A 220 -16.83 -18.64 16.70
C THR A 220 -15.57 -17.98 17.24
N SER A 221 -15.40 -16.67 17.04
CA SER A 221 -14.28 -15.90 17.61
C SER A 221 -14.36 -15.78 19.14
N LEU A 222 -15.57 -15.61 19.70
CA LEU A 222 -15.79 -15.67 21.15
C LEU A 222 -15.54 -17.07 21.73
N LYS A 223 -15.93 -18.14 21.02
CA LYS A 223 -15.72 -19.52 21.48
C LYS A 223 -14.24 -19.89 21.56
N LYS A 224 -13.41 -19.41 20.63
CA LYS A 224 -11.95 -19.61 20.68
C LYS A 224 -11.25 -18.84 21.81
N SER A 225 -11.88 -17.79 22.35
CA SER A 225 -11.30 -16.99 23.45
C SER A 225 -11.68 -17.50 24.85
N GLY A 226 -12.55 -18.52 24.95
CA GLY A 226 -12.99 -19.10 26.22
C GLY A 226 -12.29 -20.39 26.64
N ASP A 227 -11.41 -20.94 25.80
CA ASP A 227 -10.62 -22.16 26.05
C ASP A 227 -9.11 -21.84 26.17
N LEU A 228 -8.75 -20.82 26.96
CA LEU A 228 -7.39 -20.58 27.48
C LEU A 228 -7.41 -20.31 28.98
#